data_AF-A0A9D2X4R9-F1
#
_entry.id   AF-A0A9D2X4R9-F1
#
_cell.length_a   1.000
_cell.length_b   1.000
_cell.length_c   1.000
_cell.angle_alpha   90.00
_cell.angle_beta   90.00
_cell.angle_gamma   90.00
#
_symmetry.space_group_name_H-M   'P 1'
#
loop_
_entity.id
_entity.type
_entity.pdbx_description
1 polymer ?
#
loop_
_entity_poly.entity_id
_entity_poly.type
_entity_poly.pdbx_seq_one_letter_code
_entity_poly.pdbx_strand_id
1 'polypeptide(L)'
;MEDKERRKIPNSVKNFVSYSAFVLVIIYLVGLINLEHKAIGLEHPFLAITDNYVLILDAIFWAIVGLFSAELFISYFKVRNSKEFLRKYWLEILMLVLMPIFVGFKFLKITLKIVKQIKIGKTVFKIIHKIKK
;
A
#
# COMPACT_ATOMS: atom_id res chain seq x y z
N MET A 1 5.26 2.99 45.62
CA MET A 1 5.17 1.63 45.07
C MET A 1 4.30 1.69 43.82
N GLU A 2 4.82 2.03 42.64
CA GLU A 2 3.95 2.16 41.45
C GLU A 2 4.68 2.00 40.12
N ASP A 3 5.87 1.37 40.13
CA ASP A 3 6.71 1.17 38.95
C ASP A 3 6.77 -0.31 38.51
N LYS A 4 5.69 -1.05 38.77
CA LYS A 4 5.64 -2.51 38.59
C LYS A 4 4.42 -2.97 37.81
N GLU A 5 4.19 -2.37 36.65
CA GLU A 5 3.51 -3.09 35.59
C GLU A 5 4.11 -2.72 34.23
N ARG A 6 5.41 -3.01 34.10
CA ARG A 6 6.02 -3.21 32.79
C ARG A 6 5.23 -4.31 32.09
N ARG A 7 4.23 -3.94 31.29
CA ARG A 7 3.60 -4.81 30.30
C ARG A 7 4.70 -5.24 29.33
N LYS A 8 5.45 -6.27 29.75
CA LYS A 8 6.42 -7.00 28.94
C LYS A 8 5.60 -7.73 27.89
N ILE A 9 5.27 -7.04 26.79
CA ILE A 9 4.85 -7.72 25.58
C ILE A 9 5.96 -8.73 25.28
N PRO A 10 5.67 -10.04 25.26
CA PRO A 10 6.69 -11.06 25.10
C PRO A 10 7.48 -10.77 23.83
N ASN A 11 8.82 -10.88 23.88
CA ASN A 11 9.64 -10.70 22.68
C ASN A 11 9.18 -11.61 21.54
N SER A 12 8.60 -12.77 21.87
CA SER A 12 7.93 -13.68 20.92
C SER A 12 6.79 -13.02 20.12
N VAL A 13 5.92 -12.24 20.77
CA VAL A 13 4.80 -11.55 20.08
C VAL A 13 5.32 -10.48 19.12
N LYS A 14 6.32 -9.71 19.55
CA LYS A 14 6.93 -8.69 18.67
C LYS A 14 7.54 -9.34 17.42
N ASN A 15 8.35 -10.38 17.63
CA ASN A 15 9.00 -11.08 16.52
C ASN A 15 7.97 -11.71 15.58
N PHE A 16 6.89 -12.28 16.11
CA PHE A 16 5.81 -12.84 15.30
C PHE A 16 5.15 -11.80 14.39
N VAL A 17 4.84 -10.60 14.91
CA VAL A 17 4.29 -9.49 14.13
C VAL A 17 5.26 -9.07 13.02
N SER A 18 6.55 -8.89 13.34
CA SER A 18 7.56 -8.49 12.36
C SER A 18 7.76 -9.55 11.26
N TYR A 19 7.82 -10.84 11.61
CA TYR A 19 7.92 -11.92 10.62
C TYR A 19 6.67 -12.03 9.75
N SER A 20 5.48 -11.87 10.34
CA SER A 20 4.22 -11.88 9.59
C SER A 20 4.17 -10.74 8.57
N ALA A 21 4.56 -9.53 8.99
CA ALA A 21 4.66 -8.38 8.10
C ALA A 21 5.65 -8.63 6.96
N PHE A 22 6.82 -9.21 7.26
CA PHE A 22 7.83 -9.52 6.26
C PHE A 22 7.33 -10.52 5.20
N VAL A 23 6.66 -11.60 5.62
CA VAL A 23 6.07 -12.59 4.71
C VAL A 23 5.01 -11.93 3.83
N LEU A 24 4.13 -11.11 4.41
CA LEU A 24 3.10 -10.40 3.64
C LEU A 24 3.70 -9.42 2.64
N VAL A 25 4.77 -8.71 3.00
CA VAL A 25 5.49 -7.82 2.07
C VAL A 25 6.05 -8.59 0.88
N ILE A 26 6.63 -9.78 1.09
CA ILE A 26 7.12 -10.62 0.00
C ILE A 26 5.96 -11.03 -0.92
N ILE A 27 4.86 -11.52 -0.35
CA ILE A 27 3.67 -11.93 -1.11
C ILE A 27 3.14 -10.73 -1.91
N TYR A 28 3.05 -9.56 -1.28
CA TYR A 28 2.60 -8.33 -1.92
C TYR A 28 3.52 -7.91 -3.07
N LEU A 29 4.84 -7.97 -2.89
CA LEU A 29 5.81 -7.63 -3.94
C LEU A 29 5.69 -8.55 -5.16
N VAL A 30 5.61 -9.86 -4.95
CA VAL A 30 5.38 -10.83 -6.04
C VAL A 30 4.06 -10.53 -6.74
N GLY A 31 3.01 -10.26 -5.96
CA GLY A 31 1.71 -9.94 -6.49
C GLY A 31 1.69 -8.63 -7.31
N LEU A 32 2.44 -7.63 -6.86
CA LEU A 32 2.61 -6.34 -7.53
C LEU A 32 3.40 -6.47 -8.83
N ILE A 33 4.45 -7.30 -8.86
CA ILE A 33 5.23 -7.59 -10.07
C ILE A 33 4.32 -8.20 -11.14
N ASN A 34 3.48 -9.15 -10.76
CA ASN A 34 2.53 -9.76 -11.68
C ASN A 34 1.47 -8.74 -12.17
N LEU A 35 0.97 -7.87 -11.29
CA LEU A 35 0.01 -6.82 -11.65
C LEU A 35 0.61 -5.83 -12.65
N GLU A 36 1.84 -5.38 -12.41
CA GLU A 36 2.56 -4.38 -13.21
C GLU A 36 3.44 -5.01 -14.30
N HIS A 37 3.17 -6.26 -14.71
CA HIS A 37 3.96 -7.02 -15.70
C HIS A 37 4.41 -6.17 -16.91
N LYS A 38 3.52 -5.33 -17.46
CA LYS A 38 3.84 -4.44 -18.59
C LYS A 38 4.89 -3.37 -18.27
N ALA A 39 4.89 -2.82 -17.05
CA ALA A 39 5.87 -1.82 -16.63
C ALA A 39 7.28 -2.43 -16.49
N ILE A 40 7.36 -3.75 -16.31
CA ILE A 40 8.59 -4.52 -16.12
C ILE A 40 9.03 -5.17 -17.46
N GLY A 41 8.31 -4.89 -18.55
CA GLY A 41 8.64 -5.39 -19.90
C GLY A 41 8.14 -6.80 -20.19
N LEU A 42 7.25 -7.37 -19.36
CA LEU A 42 6.62 -8.65 -19.61
C LEU A 42 5.35 -8.47 -20.45
N GLU A 43 5.23 -9.24 -21.53
CA GLU A 43 4.07 -9.20 -22.43
C GLU A 43 2.82 -9.81 -21.79
N HIS A 44 3.02 -10.83 -20.95
CA HIS A 44 1.95 -11.57 -20.29
C HIS A 44 2.19 -11.65 -18.78
N PRO A 45 1.12 -11.60 -17.95
CA PRO A 45 1.23 -11.83 -16.53
C PRO A 45 1.47 -13.33 -16.24
N PHE A 46 2.19 -13.63 -15.17
CA PHE A 46 2.42 -15.00 -14.68
C PHE A 46 1.13 -15.64 -14.14
N LEU A 47 0.26 -14.84 -13.52
CA LEU A 47 -1.06 -15.25 -13.02
C LEU A 47 -2.15 -14.38 -13.64
N ALA A 48 -3.29 -15.00 -13.94
CA ALA A 48 -4.46 -14.29 -14.48
C ALA A 48 -4.90 -13.17 -13.53
N ILE A 49 -4.83 -11.92 -14.02
CA ILE A 49 -5.26 -10.74 -13.27
C ILE A 49 -6.78 -10.65 -13.41
N THR A 50 -7.49 -11.10 -12.38
CA THR A 50 -8.95 -10.95 -12.24
C THR A 50 -9.26 -9.82 -11.24
N ASP A 51 -10.51 -9.35 -11.18
CA ASP A 51 -10.91 -8.34 -10.19
C ASP A 51 -10.66 -8.81 -8.74
N ASN A 52 -10.89 -10.10 -8.48
CA ASN A 52 -10.59 -10.74 -7.20
C ASN A 52 -9.11 -10.67 -6.84
N TYR A 53 -8.22 -10.80 -7.83
CA TYR A 53 -6.78 -10.71 -7.61
C TYR A 53 -6.38 -9.32 -7.12
N VAL A 54 -6.92 -8.26 -7.74
CA VAL A 54 -6.65 -6.87 -7.34
C VAL A 54 -7.18 -6.62 -5.92
N LEU A 55 -8.39 -7.12 -5.61
CA LEU A 55 -8.99 -6.97 -4.29
C LEU A 55 -8.20 -7.69 -3.20
N ILE A 56 -7.72 -8.92 -3.46
CA ILE A 56 -6.85 -9.65 -2.54
C ILE A 56 -5.54 -8.88 -2.30
N LEU A 57 -4.93 -8.34 -3.36
CA LEU A 57 -3.69 -7.59 -3.24
C LEU A 57 -3.86 -6.30 -2.43
N ASP A 58 -4.98 -5.61 -2.58
CA ASP A 58 -5.33 -4.43 -1.79
C ASP A 58 -5.60 -4.79 -0.32
N ALA A 59 -6.29 -5.91 -0.06
CA ALA A 59 -6.49 -6.43 1.28
C ALA A 59 -5.15 -6.77 1.97
N ILE A 60 -4.22 -7.40 1.25
CA ILE A 60 -2.86 -7.69 1.75
C ILE A 60 -2.11 -6.38 2.06
N PHE A 61 -2.22 -5.38 1.19
CA PHE A 61 -1.61 -4.07 1.41
C PHE A 61 -2.11 -3.44 2.72
N TRP A 62 -3.43 -3.39 2.93
CA TRP A 62 -4.01 -2.86 4.16
C TRP A 62 -3.64 -3.68 5.39
N ALA A 63 -3.49 -5.00 5.26
CA ALA A 63 -2.99 -5.86 6.33
C ALA A 63 -1.54 -5.51 6.73
N ILE A 64 -0.66 -5.25 5.75
CA ILE A 64 0.72 -4.79 5.99
C ILE A 64 0.73 -3.44 6.73
N VAL A 65 -0.07 -2.49 6.25
CA VAL A 65 -0.21 -1.17 6.89
C VAL A 65 -0.69 -1.33 8.33
N GLY A 66 -1.67 -2.20 8.58
CA GLY A 66 -2.17 -2.51 9.91
C GLY A 66 -1.09 -3.10 10.82
N LEU A 67 -0.31 -4.07 10.33
CA LEU A 67 0.78 -4.70 11.09
C LEU A 67 1.90 -3.71 11.43
N PHE A 68 2.34 -2.89 10.47
CA PHE A 68 3.35 -1.86 10.74
C PHE A 68 2.83 -0.78 11.70
N SER A 69 1.56 -0.39 11.57
CA SER A 69 0.93 0.54 12.53
C SER A 69 0.92 -0.06 13.93
N ALA A 70 0.56 -1.33 14.08
CA ALA A 70 0.56 -2.02 15.37
C ALA A 70 1.97 -2.13 15.96
N GLU A 71 2.99 -2.43 15.14
CA GLU A 71 4.38 -2.51 15.56
C GLU A 71 4.93 -1.16 16.05
N LEU A 72 4.64 -0.08 15.32
CA LEU A 72 4.98 1.29 15.71
C LEU A 72 4.25 1.70 16.98
N PHE A 73 2.96 1.38 17.10
CA PHE A 73 2.14 1.67 18.27
C PHE A 73 2.70 0.97 19.51
N ILE A 74 2.99 -0.34 19.43
CA ILE A 74 3.64 -1.10 20.50
C ILE A 74 4.98 -0.47 20.89
N SER A 75 5.76 -0.03 19.91
CA SER A 75 7.05 0.61 20.13
C SER A 75 6.92 1.97 20.82
N TYR A 76 5.88 2.75 20.51
CA TYR A 76 5.57 4.02 21.17
C TYR A 76 5.25 3.83 22.66
N PHE A 77 4.42 2.85 23.01
CA PHE A 77 4.11 2.55 24.41
C PHE A 77 5.33 2.16 25.25
N LYS A 78 6.39 1.61 24.61
CA LYS A 78 7.63 1.27 25.31
C LYS A 78 8.51 2.47 25.59
N VAL A 79 8.55 3.45 24.67
CA VAL A 79 9.41 4.64 24.82
C VAL A 79 8.74 5.70 25.71
N ARG A 80 7.41 5.87 25.63
CA ARG A 80 6.61 6.89 26.35
C ARG A 80 7.11 8.35 26.20
N ASN A 81 8.05 8.59 25.30
CA ASN A 81 8.57 9.91 24.95
C ASN A 81 8.45 10.13 23.44
N SER A 82 7.58 11.05 23.03
CA SER A 82 7.28 11.28 21.62
C SER A 82 8.47 11.80 20.82
N LYS A 83 9.34 12.62 21.42
CA LYS A 83 10.50 13.22 20.73
C LYS A 83 11.57 12.16 20.45
N GLU A 84 11.82 11.30 21.42
CA GLU A 84 12.77 10.18 21.27
C GLU A 84 12.22 9.11 20.31
N PHE A 85 10.92 8.81 20.42
CA PHE A 85 10.24 7.88 19.51
C PHE A 85 10.29 8.36 18.06
N LEU A 86 9.95 9.63 17.80
CA LEU A 86 10.04 10.21 16.46
C LEU A 86 11.45 10.12 15.92
N ARG A 87 12.47 10.49 16.70
CA ARG A 87 13.87 10.43 16.25
C ARG A 87 14.33 9.00 15.94
N LYS A 88 13.83 8.01 16.69
CA LYS A 88 14.21 6.60 16.53
C LYS A 88 13.47 5.90 15.39
N TYR A 89 12.19 6.22 15.18
CA TYR A 89 11.29 5.53 14.23
C TYR A 89 10.82 6.43 13.09
N TRP A 90 11.53 7.53 12.80
CA TRP A 90 11.11 8.52 11.80
C TRP A 90 10.91 7.91 10.42
N LEU A 91 11.76 6.94 10.04
CA LEU A 91 11.74 6.31 8.72
C LEU A 91 10.52 5.40 8.58
N GLU A 92 10.20 4.61 9.60
CA GLU A 92 9.02 3.75 9.62
C GLU A 92 7.73 4.58 9.61
N ILE A 93 7.69 5.67 10.38
CA ILE A 93 6.56 6.61 10.36
C ILE A 93 6.40 7.23 8.98
N LEU A 94 7.50 7.69 8.37
CA LEU A 94 7.49 8.27 7.03
C LEU A 94 6.98 7.26 6.00
N MET A 95 7.45 6.02 6.05
CA MET A 95 7.02 4.95 5.16
C MET A 95 5.54 4.61 5.33
N LEU A 96 5.07 4.53 6.58
CA LEU A 96 3.67 4.23 6.90
C LEU A 96 2.72 5.31 6.37
N VAL A 97 3.13 6.58 6.44
CA VAL A 97 2.35 7.70 5.90
C VAL A 97 2.40 7.75 4.37
N LEU A 98 3.57 7.47 3.78
CA LEU A 98 3.75 7.49 2.32
C LEU A 98 3.03 6.33 1.63
N MET A 99 2.98 5.13 2.22
CA MET A 99 2.34 3.95 1.62
C MET A 99 0.92 4.21 1.07
N PRO A 100 -0.05 4.68 1.88
CA PRO A 100 -1.41 4.95 1.40
C PRO A 100 -1.46 6.11 0.41
N ILE A 101 -0.55 7.09 0.52
CA ILE A 101 -0.40 8.18 -0.46
C ILE A 101 0.00 7.59 -1.83
N PHE A 102 0.97 6.69 -1.88
CA PHE A 102 1.41 6.03 -3.12
C PHE A 102 0.28 5.23 -3.78
N VAL A 103 -0.56 4.56 -3.00
CA VAL A 103 -1.77 3.88 -3.50
C VAL A 103 -2.79 4.91 -4.03
N GLY A 104 -3.03 6.00 -3.31
CA GLY A 104 -3.87 7.11 -3.78
C GLY A 104 -3.39 7.72 -5.11
N PHE A 105 -2.07 7.83 -5.30
CA PHE A 105 -1.48 8.30 -6.57
C PHE A 105 -1.71 7.32 -7.74
N LYS A 106 -1.79 6.00 -7.51
CA LYS A 106 -2.19 5.04 -8.54
C LYS A 106 -3.60 5.33 -9.03
N PHE A 107 -4.55 5.58 -8.12
CA PHE A 107 -5.91 5.97 -8.47
C PHE A 107 -5.96 7.29 -9.25
N LEU A 108 -5.14 8.28 -8.86
CA LEU A 108 -5.05 9.54 -9.59
C LEU A 108 -4.62 9.34 -11.06
N LYS A 109 -3.65 8.45 -11.33
CA LYS A 109 -3.24 8.11 -12.69
C LYS A 109 -4.34 7.40 -13.48
N ILE A 110 -5.10 6.51 -12.86
CA ILE A 110 -6.27 5.85 -13.46
C ILE A 110 -7.33 6.91 -13.82
N THR A 111 -7.70 7.77 -12.88
CA THR A 111 -8.72 8.80 -13.08
C THR A 111 -8.31 9.78 -14.18
N LEU A 112 -7.04 10.20 -14.22
CA LEU A 112 -6.51 11.06 -15.28
C LEU A 112 -6.55 10.39 -16.65
N LYS A 113 -6.26 9.08 -16.75
CA LYS A 113 -6.41 8.33 -18.01
C LYS A 113 -7.87 8.27 -18.46
N ILE A 114 -8.80 7.98 -17.54
CA ILE A 114 -10.24 7.93 -17.83
C ILE A 114 -10.74 9.30 -18.32
N VAL A 115 -10.39 10.38 -17.61
CA VAL A 115 -10.78 11.75 -18.00
C VAL A 115 -10.21 12.13 -19.37
N LYS A 116 -8.96 11.74 -19.67
CA LYS A 116 -8.36 11.96 -21.00
C LYS A 116 -9.10 11.17 -22.08
N GLN A 117 -9.42 9.89 -21.86
CA GLN A 117 -10.17 9.07 -22.81
C GLN A 117 -11.57 9.63 -23.07
N ILE A 118 -12.28 10.11 -22.03
CA ILE A 118 -13.59 10.75 -22.17
C ILE A 118 -13.49 12.05 -22.99
N LYS A 119 -12.46 12.88 -22.75
CA LYS A 119 -12.22 14.09 -23.54
C LYS A 119 -11.97 13.77 -25.01
N ILE A 120 -11.13 12.76 -25.30
CA ILE A 120 -10.83 12.32 -26.67
C ILE A 120 -12.10 11.75 -27.33
N GLY A 121 -12.87 10.94 -26.62
CA GLY A 121 -14.14 10.39 -27.11
C GLY A 121 -15.16 11.47 -27.48
N LYS A 122 -15.30 12.52 -26.66
CA LYS A 122 -16.16 13.68 -26.97
C LYS A 122 -15.69 14.45 -28.21
N THR A 123 -14.38 14.58 -28.39
CA THR A 123 -13.79 15.24 -29.56
C THR A 123 -13.97 14.41 -30.83
N VAL A 124 -13.72 13.10 -30.77
CA VAL A 124 -13.95 12.17 -31.89
C VAL A 124 -15.43 12.12 -32.28
N PHE A 125 -16.34 12.07 -31.30
CA PHE A 125 -17.78 12.11 -31.54
C PHE A 125 -18.23 13.42 -32.23
N LYS A 126 -17.69 14.57 -31.80
CA LYS A 126 -17.94 15.86 -32.47
C LYS A 126 -17.45 15.87 -33.92
N ILE A 127 -16.26 15.32 -34.19
CA ILE A 127 -15.68 15.28 -35.53
C ILE A 127 -16.51 14.36 -36.45
N ILE A 128 -16.86 13.15 -35.97
CA ILE A 128 -17.69 12.20 -36.74
C ILE A 128 -19.09 12.79 -37.01
N HIS A 129 -19.70 13.44 -36.02
CA HIS A 129 -21.00 14.09 -36.22
C HIS A 129 -20.93 15.25 -37.24
N LYS A 130 -19.80 15.96 -37.30
CA LYS A 130 -19.56 17.04 -38.27
C LYS A 130 -19.25 16.54 -39.68
N ILE A 131 -18.76 15.30 -39.83
CA ILE A 131 -18.50 14.65 -41.11
C ILE A 131 -19.77 13.95 -41.65
N LYS A 132 -20.66 13.51 -40.77
CA LYS A 132 -21.91 12.81 -41.13
C LYS A 132 -23.07 13.77 -41.47
N LYS A 133 -22.88 15.09 -41.29
CA LYS A 133 -23.84 16.14 -41.64
C LYS A 133 -23.34 16.88 -42.87
#